data_AF-A0A1R1Y578-F1
#
_entry.id   AF-A0A1R1Y578-F1
#
_cell.length_a   1.000
_cell.length_b   1.000
_cell.length_c   1.000
_cell.angle_alpha   90.00
_cell.angle_beta   90.00
_cell.angle_gamma   90.00
#
_symmetry.space_group_name_H-M   'P 1'
#
loop_
_entity.id
_entity.type
_entity.pdbx_description
1 polymer ?
#
loop_
_entity_poly.entity_id
_entity_poly.type
_entity_poly.pdbx_seq_one_letter_code
_entity_poly.pdbx_strand_id
1 'polypeptide(L)'
;MYLIWAYLPDEALNSLGITYYPDRYWALAIPAWTFMLALFIYYFYFCYILMCADPLGSKGNFTDNYSIINSTDPLSNFYTRELGGIPEISDLPIEVVNYCLYS
;
A
#
# COMPACT_ATOMS: atom_id res chain seq x y z
N MET A 1 0.88 -36.16 -9.30
CA MET A 1 1.13 -36.34 -10.75
C MET A 1 2.32 -35.52 -11.22
N TYR A 2 2.34 -34.19 -11.04
CA TYR A 2 3.44 -33.32 -11.50
C TYR A 2 4.79 -33.58 -10.81
N LEU A 3 4.80 -33.79 -9.49
CA LEU A 3 6.02 -34.13 -8.74
C LEU A 3 6.56 -35.51 -9.14
N ILE A 4 5.69 -36.49 -9.38
CA ILE A 4 6.09 -37.83 -9.80
C ILE A 4 6.78 -37.76 -11.15
N TRP A 5 6.22 -37.01 -12.10
CA TRP A 5 6.86 -36.75 -13.39
C TRP A 5 8.21 -36.01 -13.26
N ALA A 6 8.30 -35.03 -12.37
CA ALA A 6 9.53 -34.25 -12.17
C ALA A 6 10.70 -35.08 -11.61
N TYR A 7 10.44 -36.00 -10.68
CA TYR A 7 11.48 -36.72 -9.94
C TYR A 7 11.79 -38.14 -10.44
N LEU A 8 10.87 -38.78 -11.17
CA LEU A 8 11.04 -40.17 -11.61
C LEU A 8 11.91 -40.25 -12.87
N PRO A 9 12.84 -41.21 -13.02
CA PRO A 9 13.67 -41.36 -14.22
C PRO A 9 12.86 -41.72 -15.48
N ASP A 10 13.41 -41.42 -16.66
CA ASP A 10 12.74 -41.60 -17.95
C ASP A 10 12.34 -43.08 -18.22
N GLU A 11 13.15 -44.05 -17.77
CA GLU A 11 12.84 -45.48 -17.95
C GLU A 11 11.56 -45.90 -17.21
N ALA A 12 11.35 -45.37 -16.00
CA ALA A 12 10.17 -45.67 -15.21
C ALA A 12 8.91 -45.00 -15.78
N LEU A 13 9.04 -43.78 -16.33
CA LEU A 13 7.97 -43.10 -17.07
C LEU A 13 7.58 -43.86 -18.35
N ASN A 14 8.58 -44.33 -19.10
CA ASN A 14 8.37 -45.16 -20.29
C ASN A 14 7.71 -46.49 -19.95
N SER A 15 8.06 -47.12 -18.82
CA SER A 15 7.41 -48.35 -18.34
C SER A 15 5.93 -48.15 -17.98
N LEU A 16 5.56 -46.94 -17.56
CA LEU A 16 4.18 -46.53 -17.29
C LEU A 16 3.39 -46.19 -18.58
N GLY A 17 4.03 -46.25 -19.75
CA GLY A 17 3.42 -45.90 -21.03
C GLY A 17 3.36 -44.39 -21.32
N ILE A 18 4.06 -43.57 -20.53
CA ILE A 18 4.08 -42.11 -20.68
C ILE A 18 5.32 -41.72 -21.51
N THR A 19 5.15 -41.66 -22.84
CA THR A 19 6.25 -41.38 -23.79
C THR A 19 6.29 -39.92 -24.26
N TYR A 20 5.26 -39.13 -23.98
CA TYR A 20 5.18 -37.71 -24.38
C TYR A 20 4.98 -36.83 -23.15
N TYR A 21 6.00 -36.03 -22.83
CA TYR A 21 5.96 -35.01 -21.78
C TYR A 21 6.85 -33.81 -22.14
N PRO A 22 6.56 -32.61 -21.63
CA PRO A 22 7.38 -31.41 -21.86
C PRO A 22 8.77 -31.54 -21.22
N ASP A 23 9.68 -30.61 -21.49
CA ASP A 23 11.01 -30.60 -20.85
C ASP A 23 10.89 -30.51 -19.30
N ARG A 24 11.70 -31.27 -18.56
CA ARG A 24 11.78 -31.25 -17.08
C ARG A 24 12.13 -29.88 -16.53
N TYR A 25 12.73 -28.98 -17.32
CA TYR A 25 12.95 -27.58 -16.95
C TYR A 25 11.68 -26.91 -16.41
N TRP A 26 10.50 -27.24 -16.95
CA TRP A 26 9.22 -26.68 -16.52
C TRP A 26 8.86 -27.03 -15.07
N ALA A 27 9.33 -28.17 -14.55
CA ALA A 27 9.12 -28.54 -13.16
C ALA A 27 9.77 -27.58 -12.16
N LEU A 28 10.88 -26.93 -12.56
CA LEU A 28 11.56 -25.89 -11.78
C LEU A 28 11.06 -24.50 -12.16
N ALA A 29 10.82 -24.25 -13.45
CA ALA A 29 10.40 -22.95 -13.93
C ALA A 29 9.06 -22.52 -13.32
N ILE A 30 8.05 -23.39 -13.29
CA ILE A 30 6.73 -23.06 -12.73
C ILE A 30 6.82 -22.56 -11.29
N PRO A 31 7.41 -23.32 -10.32
CA PRO A 31 7.51 -22.83 -8.95
C PRO A 31 8.36 -21.56 -8.86
N ALA A 32 9.51 -21.47 -9.55
CA ALA A 32 10.34 -20.27 -9.52
C ALA A 32 9.59 -19.02 -10.02
N TRP A 33 8.86 -19.13 -11.13
CA TRP A 33 8.05 -18.05 -11.67
C TRP A 33 6.89 -17.69 -10.75
N THR A 34 6.25 -18.65 -10.10
CA THR A 34 5.15 -18.35 -9.14
C THR A 34 5.65 -17.54 -7.93
N PHE A 35 6.83 -17.86 -7.39
CA PHE A 35 7.44 -17.07 -6.32
C PHE A 35 7.80 -15.65 -6.79
N MET A 36 8.41 -15.52 -7.96
CA MET A 36 8.76 -14.21 -8.53
C MET A 36 7.50 -13.37 -8.83
N LEU A 37 6.45 -13.99 -9.35
CA LEU A 37 5.17 -13.35 -9.63
C LEU A 37 4.49 -12.87 -8.34
N ALA A 38 4.51 -13.65 -7.26
CA ALA A 38 3.95 -13.23 -5.97
C ALA A 38 4.70 -12.01 -5.41
N LEU A 39 6.03 -12.01 -5.45
CA LEU A 39 6.83 -10.86 -5.05
C LEU A 39 6.54 -9.64 -5.93
N PHE A 40 6.45 -9.85 -7.25
CA PHE A 40 6.13 -8.79 -8.19
C PHE A 40 4.77 -8.14 -7.88
N ILE A 41 3.72 -8.93 -7.63
CA ILE A 41 2.40 -8.40 -7.24
C ILE A 41 2.49 -7.57 -5.98
N TYR A 42 3.23 -8.04 -4.96
CA TYR A 42 3.40 -7.30 -3.71
C TYR A 42 4.05 -5.93 -3.92
N TYR A 43 5.18 -5.88 -4.64
CA TYR A 43 5.87 -4.63 -4.96
C TYR A 43 5.03 -3.72 -5.84
N PHE A 44 4.36 -4.28 -6.85
CA PHE A 44 3.48 -3.53 -7.73
C PHE A 44 2.33 -2.88 -6.93
N TYR A 45 1.71 -3.64 -6.03
CA TYR A 45 0.65 -3.12 -5.16
C TYR A 45 1.14 -2.01 -4.24
N PHE A 46 2.33 -2.16 -3.65
CA PHE A 46 2.97 -1.11 -2.86
C PHE A 46 3.20 0.17 -3.67
N CYS A 47 3.80 0.05 -4.86
CA CYS A 47 3.99 1.19 -5.76
C CYS A 47 2.66 1.83 -6.17
N TYR A 48 1.64 1.02 -6.46
CA TYR A 48 0.31 1.50 -6.81
C TYR A 48 -0.33 2.32 -5.68
N ILE A 49 -0.27 1.84 -4.44
CA ILE A 49 -0.76 2.61 -3.28
C ILE A 49 -0.01 3.93 -3.16
N LEU A 50 1.32 3.93 -3.31
CA LEU A 50 2.12 5.15 -3.25
C LEU A 50 1.78 6.15 -4.37
N MET A 51 1.42 5.67 -5.55
CA MET A 51 0.99 6.52 -6.67
C MET A 51 -0.41 7.11 -6.44
N CYS A 52 -1.30 6.38 -5.76
CA CYS A 52 -2.65 6.85 -5.44
C CYS A 52 -2.72 7.70 -4.17
N ALA A 53 -1.75 7.58 -3.27
CA ALA A 53 -1.70 8.36 -2.04
C ALA A 53 -1.37 9.83 -2.33
N ASP A 54 -2.07 10.74 -1.66
CA ASP A 54 -1.77 12.16 -1.71
C ASP A 54 -0.40 12.45 -1.06
N PRO A 55 0.29 13.54 -1.47
CA PRO A 55 1.52 13.97 -0.81
C PRO A 55 1.33 14.12 0.70
N LEU A 56 2.33 13.79 1.51
CA LEU A 56 2.23 13.77 2.98
C LEU A 56 1.71 15.08 3.61
N GLY A 57 1.97 16.22 2.96
CA GLY A 57 1.50 17.55 3.41
C GLY A 57 0.17 18.00 2.79
N SER A 58 -0.50 17.15 2.01
CA SER A 58 -1.80 17.48 1.41
C SER A 58 -2.86 17.63 2.51
N LYS A 59 -3.64 18.70 2.46
CA LYS A 59 -4.77 18.92 3.38
C LYS A 59 -5.77 17.75 3.32
N GLY A 60 -5.95 17.16 2.12
CA GLY A 60 -6.84 16.01 1.91
C GLY A 60 -6.53 14.77 2.75
N ASN A 61 -5.33 14.65 3.34
CA ASN A 61 -5.02 13.57 4.27
C ASN A 61 -5.69 13.73 5.65
N PHE A 62 -6.06 14.96 6.02
CA PHE A 62 -6.59 15.29 7.36
C PHE A 62 -7.97 15.93 7.31
N THR A 63 -8.47 16.27 6.12
CA THR A 63 -9.70 17.05 5.93
C THR A 63 -10.66 16.32 5.01
N ASP A 64 -11.91 16.18 5.42
CA ASP A 64 -13.00 15.64 4.59
C ASP A 64 -13.98 16.74 4.14
N ASN A 65 -15.04 16.36 3.43
CA ASN A 65 -16.07 17.30 2.94
C ASN A 65 -16.89 17.99 4.05
N TYR A 66 -16.82 17.49 5.28
CA TYR A 66 -17.54 18.02 6.44
C TYR A 66 -16.61 18.73 7.43
N SER A 67 -15.30 18.73 7.19
CA SER A 67 -14.33 19.46 8.01
C SER A 67 -14.59 20.96 7.98
N ILE A 68 -14.66 21.56 9.17
CA ILE A 68 -14.99 22.98 9.34
C ILE A 68 -13.71 23.73 9.65
N ILE A 69 -12.96 24.04 8.59
CA ILE A 69 -11.68 24.74 8.71
C ILE A 69 -11.86 26.17 8.20
N ASN A 70 -11.74 27.14 9.09
CA ASN A 70 -11.69 28.57 8.77
C ASN A 70 -10.33 28.91 8.11
N SER A 71 -10.11 28.36 6.91
CA SER A 71 -8.85 28.41 6.16
C SER A 71 -8.50 29.78 5.58
N THR A 72 -9.42 30.74 5.69
CA THR A 72 -9.24 32.13 5.26
C THR A 72 -8.57 33.00 6.32
N ASP A 73 -8.53 32.55 7.58
CA ASP A 73 -7.91 33.29 8.66
C ASP A 73 -6.42 32.90 8.81
N PRO A 74 -5.46 33.83 8.64
CA PRO A 74 -4.07 33.56 8.95
C PRO A 74 -3.91 33.10 10.41
N LEU A 75 -2.92 32.24 10.68
CA LEU A 75 -2.63 31.68 12.02
C LEU A 75 -2.54 32.78 13.12
N SER A 76 -2.12 34.00 12.75
CA SER A 76 -2.12 35.19 13.61
C SER A 76 -3.50 35.56 14.17
N ASN A 77 -4.56 35.32 13.41
CA ASN A 77 -5.94 35.62 13.81
C ASN A 77 -6.44 34.62 14.87
N PHE A 78 -5.90 33.40 14.92
CA PHE A 78 -6.19 32.44 16.00
C PHE A 78 -5.73 32.98 17.36
N TYR A 79 -4.48 33.46 17.44
CA TYR A 79 -3.95 34.08 18.67
C TYR A 79 -4.69 35.38 19.05
N THR A 80 -5.29 36.07 18.08
CA THR A 80 -6.01 37.34 18.31
C THR A 80 -7.48 37.12 18.72
N ARG A 81 -8.13 36.05 18.26
CA ARG A 81 -9.52 35.70 18.62
C ARG A 81 -9.66 35.33 20.10
N GLU A 82 -8.61 34.79 20.73
CA GLU A 82 -8.64 34.43 22.15
C GLU A 82 -8.65 35.63 23.12
N LEU A 83 -8.39 36.85 22.65
CA LEU A 83 -8.37 38.06 23.48
C LEU A 83 -9.74 38.74 23.71
N GLY A 84 -10.85 38.25 23.15
CA GLY A 84 -12.11 39.01 23.17
C GLY A 84 -13.46 38.29 23.05
N GLY A 85 -13.54 36.95 23.04
CA GLY A 85 -14.82 36.23 23.03
C GLY A 85 -14.68 34.72 22.87
N ILE A 86 -15.78 33.97 23.03
CA ILE A 86 -15.82 32.53 22.72
C ILE A 86 -15.83 32.39 21.18
N PRO A 87 -14.85 31.71 20.56
CA PRO A 87 -14.81 31.53 19.11
C PRO A 87 -15.94 30.60 18.63
N GLU A 88 -16.25 30.69 17.34
CA GLU A 88 -17.15 29.73 16.67
C GLU A 88 -16.57 28.31 16.71
N ILE A 89 -17.45 27.31 16.83
CA ILE A 89 -17.02 25.91 16.82
C ILE A 89 -16.47 25.55 15.43
N SER A 90 -15.17 25.24 15.38
CA SER A 90 -14.43 24.90 14.17
C SER A 90 -13.31 23.93 14.50
N ASP A 91 -12.86 23.18 13.51
CA ASP A 91 -11.78 22.22 13.67
C ASP A 91 -10.44 22.95 13.82
N LEU A 92 -9.68 22.60 14.85
CA LEU A 92 -8.35 23.15 15.08
C LEU A 92 -7.33 22.48 14.15
N PRO A 93 -6.51 23.25 13.42
CA PRO A 93 -5.44 22.66 12.63
C PRO A 93 -4.43 21.95 13.53
N ILE A 94 -3.97 20.78 13.08
CA ILE A 94 -3.04 19.92 13.82
C ILE A 94 -1.74 20.64 14.19
N GLU A 95 -1.33 21.65 13.44
CA GLU A 95 -0.18 22.51 13.74
C GLU A 95 -0.33 23.24 15.08
N VAL A 96 -1.51 23.81 15.34
CA VAL A 96 -1.80 24.52 16.60
C VAL A 96 -1.85 23.53 17.75
N VAL A 97 -2.50 22.38 17.55
CA VAL A 97 -2.57 21.32 18.58
C VAL A 97 -1.18 20.80 18.93
N ASN A 98 -0.35 20.53 17.92
CA ASN A 98 1.02 20.06 18.13
C ASN A 98 1.87 21.12 18.84
N TYR A 99 1.73 22.38 18.46
CA TYR A 99 2.40 23.49 19.14
C TYR A 99 1.97 23.57 20.61
N CYS A 100 0.67 23.49 20.92
CA CYS A 100 0.21 23.59 22.30
C CYS A 100 0.56 22.37 23.18
N LEU A 101 0.56 21.16 22.61
CA LEU A 101 0.79 19.92 23.38
C LEU A 101 2.25 19.51 23.49
N TYR A 102 3.05 19.82 22.48
CA TYR A 102 4.44 19.33 22.36
C TYR A 102 5.48 20.46 22.28
N SER A 103 5.12 21.70 22.63
CA SER A 103 6.09 22.80 22.81
C SER A 103 6.80 22.78 24.16
#